data_AF-A0A1H0ENQ5-F1
#
_entry.id   AF-A0A1H0ENQ5-F1
#
_cell.length_a   1.000
_cell.length_b   1.000
_cell.length_c   1.000
_cell.angle_alpha   90.00
_cell.angle_beta   90.00
_cell.angle_gamma   90.00
#
_symmetry.space_group_name_H-M   'P 1'
#
loop_
_entity.id
_entity.type
_entity.pdbx_description
1 polymer ?
#
loop_
_entity_poly.entity_id
_entity_poly.type
_entity_poly.pdbx_seq_one_letter_code
_entity_poly.pdbx_strand_id
1 'polypeptide(L)'
;MKWHLSFKTQRPGLDRRMDESIARAWEFMQAIRPYDPTFFRWRETARTKAQAEANPNIETLDQLRQAVYSSVDPELPGAQLMLFSGDIGTGGSNLYILLGLVYPDTHSIRLETGPALGARIDADEDFADWLMLTAARIVNPTIGALRRQGDPLNPDPEPYDFGPGWKMFFHRDSPHWAQAHALATKAVPVAEGAILTYGTPDTYTQVLNQWPRNNA
;
A
#
# COMPACT_ATOMS: atom_id res chain seq x y z
N MET A 1 2.34 15.58 -8.03
CA MET A 1 3.18 14.45 -7.58
C MET A 1 2.27 13.31 -7.18
N LYS A 2 2.71 12.06 -7.30
CA LYS A 2 1.93 10.88 -6.87
C LYS A 2 2.74 10.09 -5.83
N TRP A 3 2.03 9.45 -4.92
CA TRP A 3 2.59 8.62 -3.87
C TRP A 3 2.02 7.20 -3.95
N HIS A 4 2.81 6.23 -3.51
CA HIS A 4 2.39 4.85 -3.33
C HIS A 4 2.44 4.52 -1.84
N LEU A 5 1.29 4.20 -1.26
CA LEU A 5 1.20 3.55 0.03
C LEU A 5 1.05 2.05 -0.23
N SER A 6 2.07 1.26 0.08
CA SER A 6 2.12 -0.17 -0.27
C SER A 6 2.38 -1.00 0.97
N PHE A 7 1.64 -2.08 1.13
CA PHE A 7 1.78 -3.01 2.23
C PHE A 7 1.87 -4.44 1.72
N LYS A 8 2.81 -5.21 2.26
CA LYS A 8 2.95 -6.64 2.02
C LYS A 8 2.73 -7.38 3.33
N THR A 9 1.82 -8.34 3.30
CA THR A 9 1.57 -9.28 4.39
C THR A 9 2.01 -10.65 3.93
N GLN A 10 2.92 -11.26 4.67
CA GLN A 10 3.44 -12.60 4.40
C GLN A 10 3.27 -13.46 5.64
N ARG A 11 2.43 -14.51 5.54
CA ARG A 11 2.16 -15.44 6.65
C ARG A 11 1.83 -16.82 6.09
N PRO A 12 2.37 -17.93 6.65
CA PRO A 12 2.06 -19.27 6.15
C PRO A 12 0.56 -19.58 6.07
N GLY A 13 0.11 -20.13 4.95
CA GLY A 13 -1.29 -20.43 4.66
C GLY A 13 -2.18 -19.19 4.45
N LEU A 14 -1.62 -18.03 4.11
CA LEU A 14 -2.38 -16.80 3.88
C LEU A 14 -3.22 -16.88 2.59
N ASP A 15 -2.77 -17.66 1.60
CA ASP A 15 -3.49 -17.84 0.33
C ASP A 15 -4.89 -18.46 0.53
N ARG A 16 -5.08 -19.23 1.62
CA ARG A 16 -6.40 -19.79 2.00
C ARG A 16 -7.29 -18.80 2.76
N ARG A 17 -6.82 -17.58 2.98
CA ARG A 17 -7.42 -16.56 3.85
C ARG A 17 -7.61 -15.23 3.10
N MET A 18 -7.96 -15.30 1.81
CA MET A 18 -8.24 -14.10 1.01
C MET A 18 -9.28 -13.18 1.64
N ASP A 19 -10.34 -13.74 2.24
CA ASP A 19 -11.39 -12.98 2.93
C ASP A 19 -10.86 -12.08 4.05
N GLU A 20 -9.81 -12.49 4.76
CA GLU A 20 -9.18 -11.66 5.80
C GLU A 20 -8.59 -10.39 5.17
N SER A 21 -7.87 -10.52 4.06
CA SER A 21 -7.26 -9.39 3.36
C SER A 21 -8.28 -8.53 2.62
N ILE A 22 -9.35 -9.13 2.08
CA ILE A 22 -10.47 -8.39 1.49
C ILE A 22 -11.15 -7.52 2.55
N ALA A 23 -11.43 -8.08 3.74
CA ALA A 23 -12.04 -7.34 4.84
C ALA A 23 -11.17 -6.17 5.30
N ARG A 24 -9.85 -6.36 5.40
CA ARG A 24 -8.89 -5.30 5.73
C ARG A 24 -8.78 -4.23 4.65
N ALA A 25 -8.79 -4.61 3.38
CA ALA A 25 -8.81 -3.66 2.28
C ALA A 25 -10.09 -2.80 2.32
N TRP A 26 -11.23 -3.42 2.58
CA TRP A 26 -12.51 -2.72 2.77
C TRP A 26 -12.47 -1.75 3.96
N GLU A 27 -12.02 -2.21 5.13
CA GLU A 27 -11.89 -1.35 6.31
C GLU A 27 -10.97 -0.16 6.04
N PHE A 28 -9.86 -0.38 5.32
CA PHE A 28 -8.96 0.69 4.91
C PHE A 28 -9.64 1.68 3.96
N MET A 29 -10.37 1.21 2.94
CA MET A 29 -11.16 2.07 2.04
C MET A 29 -12.13 2.95 2.81
N GLN A 30 -12.81 2.38 3.81
CA GLN A 30 -13.78 3.11 4.63
C GLN A 30 -13.10 4.14 5.54
N ALA A 31 -11.94 3.80 6.12
CA ALA A 31 -11.19 4.70 6.98
C ALA A 31 -10.66 5.94 6.25
N ILE A 32 -10.23 5.79 5.00
CA ILE A 32 -9.72 6.90 4.19
C ILE A 32 -10.81 7.69 3.48
N ARG A 33 -12.02 7.14 3.35
CA ARG A 33 -13.15 7.71 2.59
C ARG A 33 -13.39 9.21 2.84
N PRO A 34 -13.34 9.75 4.08
CA PRO A 34 -13.59 11.17 4.31
C PRO A 34 -12.52 12.13 3.78
N TYR A 35 -11.34 11.63 3.39
CA TYR A 35 -10.15 12.46 3.15
C TYR A 35 -9.90 12.81 1.69
N ASP A 36 -10.66 12.20 0.77
CA ASP A 36 -10.67 12.57 -0.64
C ASP A 36 -12.10 12.36 -1.18
N PRO A 37 -12.76 13.40 -1.75
CA PRO A 37 -14.11 13.26 -2.31
C PRO A 37 -14.24 12.17 -3.37
N THR A 38 -13.14 11.82 -4.06
CA THR A 38 -13.14 10.74 -5.05
C THR A 38 -13.36 9.37 -4.41
N PHE A 39 -13.03 9.18 -3.13
CA PHE A 39 -13.15 7.90 -2.42
C PHE A 39 -14.58 7.47 -2.11
N PHE A 40 -15.57 8.32 -2.35
CA PHE A 40 -16.98 7.92 -2.30
C PHE A 40 -17.39 7.06 -3.50
N ARG A 41 -16.56 7.01 -4.55
CA ARG A 41 -16.82 6.25 -5.76
C ARG A 41 -15.60 5.40 -6.11
N TRP A 42 -15.65 4.10 -5.87
CA TRP A 42 -14.64 3.11 -6.28
C TRP A 42 -15.24 2.17 -7.31
N ARG A 43 -14.61 2.05 -8.48
CA ARG A 43 -15.07 1.17 -9.57
C ARG A 43 -13.93 0.30 -10.09
N GLU A 44 -14.26 -0.88 -10.58
CA GLU A 44 -13.29 -1.76 -11.23
C GLU A 44 -12.73 -1.10 -12.50
N THR A 45 -11.43 -1.26 -12.73
CA THR A 45 -10.84 -0.89 -14.02
C THR A 45 -11.33 -1.81 -15.13
N ALA A 46 -11.23 -1.36 -16.38
CA ALA A 46 -11.58 -2.16 -17.55
C ALA A 46 -10.64 -1.85 -18.72
N ARG A 47 -10.71 -2.68 -19.77
CA ARG A 47 -9.91 -2.51 -20.99
C ARG A 47 -10.23 -1.23 -21.76
N THR A 48 -11.41 -0.66 -21.55
CA THR A 48 -11.85 0.58 -22.19
C THR A 48 -12.39 1.56 -21.16
N LYS A 49 -12.26 2.86 -21.45
CA LYS A 49 -12.81 3.95 -20.63
C LYS A 49 -14.32 3.79 -20.41
N ALA A 50 -15.07 3.53 -21.48
CA ALA A 50 -16.52 3.40 -21.41
C ALA A 50 -16.97 2.24 -20.51
N GLN A 51 -16.29 1.09 -20.59
CA GLN A 51 -16.58 -0.04 -19.70
C GLN A 51 -16.24 0.29 -18.24
N ALA A 52 -15.08 0.91 -17.99
CA ALA A 52 -14.66 1.29 -16.65
C ALA A 52 -15.62 2.33 -16.02
N GLU A 53 -16.13 3.28 -16.81
CA GLU A 53 -17.14 4.25 -16.35
C GLU A 53 -18.48 3.60 -16.05
N ALA A 54 -18.86 2.57 -16.82
CA ALA A 54 -20.11 1.83 -16.64
C ALA A 54 -20.08 0.82 -15.48
N ASN A 55 -18.89 0.45 -14.99
CA ASN A 55 -18.77 -0.48 -13.87
C ASN A 55 -19.47 0.07 -12.61
N PRO A 56 -20.15 -0.79 -11.83
CA PRO A 56 -20.84 -0.36 -10.63
C PRO A 56 -19.87 0.12 -9.56
N ASN A 57 -20.35 1.03 -8.71
CA ASN A 57 -19.63 1.46 -7.53
C ASN A 57 -19.54 0.32 -6.50
N ILE A 58 -18.38 0.13 -5.87
CA ILE A 58 -18.20 -0.79 -4.74
C ILE A 58 -18.63 -0.06 -3.46
N GLU A 59 -19.79 -0.44 -2.91
CA GLU A 59 -20.43 0.21 -1.76
C GLU A 59 -20.49 -0.67 -0.51
N THR A 60 -20.19 -1.95 -0.66
CA THR A 60 -20.23 -2.95 0.42
C THR A 60 -19.04 -3.89 0.38
N LEU A 61 -18.74 -4.49 1.54
CA LEU A 61 -17.73 -5.55 1.65
C LEU A 61 -18.06 -6.75 0.73
N ASP A 62 -19.33 -7.12 0.61
CA ASP A 62 -19.75 -8.25 -0.21
C ASP A 62 -19.52 -8.00 -1.71
N GLN A 63 -19.75 -6.78 -2.18
CA GLN A 63 -19.40 -6.38 -3.55
C GLN A 63 -17.88 -6.40 -3.78
N LEU A 64 -17.08 -5.90 -2.84
CA LEU A 64 -15.62 -5.99 -2.94
C LEU A 64 -15.16 -7.45 -2.99
N ARG A 65 -15.73 -8.30 -2.11
CA ARG A 65 -15.45 -9.73 -2.08
C ARG A 65 -15.78 -10.38 -3.42
N GLN A 66 -16.98 -10.13 -3.95
CA GLN A 66 -17.40 -10.67 -5.24
C GLN A 66 -16.46 -10.23 -6.37
N ALA A 67 -16.06 -8.96 -6.42
CA ALA A 67 -15.12 -8.45 -7.42
C ALA A 67 -13.75 -9.15 -7.33
N VAL A 68 -13.20 -9.32 -6.11
CA VAL A 68 -11.92 -10.02 -5.92
C VAL A 68 -12.02 -11.48 -6.38
N TYR A 69 -13.04 -12.23 -5.97
CA TYR A 69 -13.20 -13.62 -6.41
C TYR A 69 -13.46 -13.75 -7.92
N SER A 70 -14.15 -12.78 -8.53
CA SER A 70 -14.39 -12.76 -9.98
C SER A 70 -13.12 -12.42 -10.78
N SER A 71 -12.11 -11.85 -10.12
CA SER A 71 -10.81 -11.53 -10.74
C SER A 71 -9.84 -12.73 -10.79
N VAL A 72 -10.19 -13.87 -10.16
CA VAL A 72 -9.33 -15.06 -10.14
C VAL A 72 -9.23 -15.63 -11.55
N ASP A 73 -8.00 -15.74 -12.03
CA ASP A 73 -7.68 -16.43 -13.27
C ASP A 73 -7.17 -17.85 -12.91
N PRO A 74 -7.76 -18.94 -13.46
CA PRO A 74 -7.31 -20.30 -13.20
C PRO A 74 -5.86 -20.56 -13.64
N GLU A 75 -5.27 -19.74 -14.49
CA GLU A 75 -3.88 -19.83 -14.92
C GLU A 75 -2.91 -19.11 -13.97
N LEU A 76 -3.42 -18.33 -13.01
CA LEU A 76 -2.63 -17.54 -12.07
C LEU A 76 -2.74 -18.12 -10.64
N PRO A 77 -1.69 -17.98 -9.81
CA PRO A 77 -1.67 -18.55 -8.47
C PRO A 77 -2.56 -17.81 -7.46
N GLY A 78 -3.20 -16.69 -7.84
CA GLY A 78 -3.93 -15.83 -6.92
C GLY A 78 -4.89 -14.86 -7.60
N ALA A 79 -5.45 -13.95 -6.81
CA ALA A 79 -6.42 -12.94 -7.24
C ALA A 79 -5.75 -11.57 -7.43
N GLN A 80 -6.27 -10.78 -8.39
CA GLN A 80 -5.83 -9.41 -8.61
C GLN A 80 -7.00 -8.51 -8.97
N LEU A 81 -7.27 -7.53 -8.09
CA LEU A 81 -8.26 -6.50 -8.34
C LEU A 81 -7.60 -5.12 -8.39
N MET A 82 -8.02 -4.31 -9.37
CA MET A 82 -7.65 -2.90 -9.47
C MET A 82 -8.91 -2.05 -9.52
N LEU A 83 -9.02 -1.10 -8.59
CA LEU A 83 -10.08 -0.13 -8.51
C LEU A 83 -9.54 1.27 -8.77
N PHE A 84 -10.34 2.13 -9.39
CA PHE A 84 -10.07 3.56 -9.48
C PHE A 84 -11.14 4.34 -8.71
N SER A 85 -10.75 5.50 -8.17
CA SER A 85 -11.64 6.39 -7.43
C SER A 85 -12.09 7.58 -8.28
N GLY A 86 -13.30 8.09 -8.02
CA GLY A 86 -13.86 9.23 -8.73
C GLY A 86 -14.18 8.92 -10.20
N ASP A 87 -14.11 9.94 -11.06
CA ASP A 87 -14.38 9.83 -12.50
C ASP A 87 -13.09 9.78 -13.33
N ILE A 88 -13.16 9.11 -14.49
CA ILE A 88 -11.97 8.93 -15.31
C ILE A 88 -11.52 10.29 -15.86
N GLY A 89 -10.26 10.62 -15.60
CA GLY A 89 -9.65 11.89 -16.00
C GLY A 89 -9.77 13.00 -14.95
N THR A 90 -10.39 12.77 -13.79
CA THR A 90 -10.49 13.77 -12.71
C THR A 90 -9.34 13.69 -11.69
N GLY A 91 -8.33 12.86 -11.95
CA GLY A 91 -7.17 12.72 -11.07
C GLY A 91 -7.44 11.95 -9.77
N GLY A 92 -8.35 10.98 -9.79
CA GLY A 92 -8.55 10.06 -8.66
C GLY A 92 -7.35 9.14 -8.40
N SER A 93 -7.42 8.42 -7.28
CA SER A 93 -6.44 7.40 -6.86
C SER A 93 -6.82 6.00 -7.35
N ASN A 94 -5.86 5.09 -7.35
CA ASN A 94 -6.06 3.67 -7.65
C ASN A 94 -5.76 2.80 -6.43
N LEU A 95 -6.59 1.78 -6.19
CA LEU A 95 -6.37 0.76 -5.18
C LEU A 95 -6.08 -0.57 -5.88
N TYR A 96 -5.01 -1.24 -5.45
CA TYR A 96 -4.58 -2.54 -5.93
C TYR A 96 -4.66 -3.54 -4.78
N ILE A 97 -5.33 -4.65 -5.02
CA ILE A 97 -5.43 -5.79 -4.10
C ILE A 97 -4.88 -7.00 -4.84
N LEU A 98 -3.73 -7.51 -4.40
CA LEU A 98 -3.08 -8.68 -4.98
C LEU A 98 -2.94 -9.76 -3.91
N LEU A 99 -3.60 -10.90 -4.09
CA LEU A 99 -3.68 -11.94 -3.06
C LEU A 99 -3.10 -13.25 -3.61
N GLY A 100 -1.90 -13.64 -3.17
CA GLY A 100 -1.25 -14.89 -3.56
C GLY A 100 -0.63 -14.88 -4.97
N LEU A 101 -0.58 -13.71 -5.62
CA LEU A 101 -0.20 -13.61 -7.02
C LEU A 101 1.33 -13.63 -7.26
N VAL A 102 2.09 -12.84 -6.49
CA VAL A 102 3.53 -12.62 -6.77
C VAL A 102 4.39 -13.66 -6.06
N TYR A 103 4.06 -13.94 -4.81
CA TYR A 103 4.73 -14.93 -3.99
C TYR A 103 3.66 -15.73 -3.25
N PRO A 104 3.91 -17.03 -2.96
CA PRO A 104 3.05 -17.81 -2.08
C PRO A 104 2.89 -17.11 -0.73
N ASP A 105 1.76 -17.35 -0.08
CA ASP A 105 1.47 -16.90 1.28
C ASP A 105 1.57 -15.37 1.47
N THR A 106 1.43 -14.62 0.36
CA THR A 106 1.71 -13.19 0.32
C THR A 106 0.56 -12.42 -0.29
N HIS A 107 0.00 -11.48 0.50
CA HIS A 107 -1.03 -10.56 0.08
C HIS A 107 -0.49 -9.12 0.09
N SER A 108 -0.92 -8.30 -0.85
CA SER A 108 -0.53 -6.91 -1.01
C SER A 108 -1.75 -6.01 -1.19
N ILE A 109 -1.75 -4.90 -0.45
CA ILE A 109 -2.72 -3.81 -0.60
C ILE A 109 -1.91 -2.55 -0.89
N ARG A 110 -2.19 -1.90 -2.02
CA ARG A 110 -1.50 -0.69 -2.44
C ARG A 110 -2.48 0.38 -2.88
N LEU A 111 -2.30 1.60 -2.38
CA LEU A 111 -2.94 2.82 -2.86
C LEU A 111 -1.93 3.64 -3.66
N GLU A 112 -2.21 3.89 -4.94
CA GLU A 112 -1.54 4.92 -5.73
C GLU A 112 -2.39 6.19 -5.72
N THR A 113 -1.85 7.28 -5.19
CA THR A 113 -2.64 8.50 -5.00
C THR A 113 -2.91 9.23 -6.31
N GLY A 114 -4.06 9.89 -6.36
CA GLY A 114 -4.29 11.00 -7.28
C GLY A 114 -3.38 12.20 -6.98
N PRO A 115 -3.28 13.18 -7.90
CA PRO A 115 -2.42 14.36 -7.71
C PRO A 115 -2.77 15.20 -6.48
N ALA A 116 -4.07 15.35 -6.16
CA ALA A 116 -4.52 16.17 -5.04
C ALA A 116 -4.11 15.56 -3.70
N LEU A 117 -4.41 14.28 -3.50
CA LEU A 117 -3.98 13.54 -2.31
C LEU A 117 -2.44 13.44 -2.21
N GLY A 118 -1.75 13.26 -3.33
CA GLY A 118 -0.30 13.27 -3.37
C GLY A 118 0.30 14.61 -2.94
N ALA A 119 -0.26 15.72 -3.40
CA ALA A 119 0.16 17.06 -2.98
C ALA A 119 -0.09 17.31 -1.48
N ARG A 120 -1.17 16.76 -0.92
CA ARG A 120 -1.41 16.81 0.53
C ARG A 120 -0.34 16.05 1.31
N ILE A 121 0.04 14.85 0.87
CA ILE A 121 1.11 14.07 1.49
C ILE A 121 2.44 14.84 1.47
N ASP A 122 2.74 15.55 0.38
CA ASP A 122 3.95 16.38 0.30
C ASP A 122 3.94 17.57 1.27
N ALA A 123 2.78 18.18 1.51
CA ALA A 123 2.64 19.42 2.28
C ALA A 123 2.33 19.21 3.77
N ASP A 124 1.80 18.05 4.15
CA ASP A 124 1.24 17.79 5.48
C ASP A 124 1.78 16.46 6.02
N GLU A 125 2.84 16.55 6.83
CA GLU A 125 3.46 15.37 7.46
C GLU A 125 2.52 14.70 8.47
N ASP A 126 1.70 15.46 9.19
CA ASP A 126 0.74 14.90 10.15
C ASP A 126 -0.31 14.05 9.43
N PHE A 127 -0.75 14.48 8.24
CA PHE A 127 -1.60 13.66 7.38
C PHE A 127 -0.88 12.39 6.89
N ALA A 128 0.38 12.50 6.47
CA ALA A 128 1.17 11.35 6.05
C ALA A 128 1.38 10.33 7.19
N ASP A 129 1.64 10.81 8.41
CA ASP A 129 1.73 10.02 9.64
C ASP A 129 0.40 9.33 9.95
N TRP A 130 -0.71 10.07 9.91
CA TRP A 130 -2.04 9.52 10.11
C TRP A 130 -2.38 8.43 9.09
N LEU A 131 -2.09 8.67 7.81
CA LEU A 131 -2.39 7.73 6.73
C LEU A 131 -1.59 6.44 6.92
N MET A 132 -0.29 6.55 7.19
CA MET A 132 0.58 5.40 7.43
C MET A 132 0.15 4.62 8.68
N LEU A 133 -0.15 5.32 9.78
CA LEU A 133 -0.60 4.71 11.03
C LEU A 133 -1.93 3.97 10.88
N THR A 134 -2.91 4.61 10.24
CA THR A 134 -4.23 4.05 9.99
C THR A 134 -4.12 2.79 9.14
N ALA A 135 -3.39 2.87 8.03
CA ALA A 135 -3.26 1.75 7.12
C ALA A 135 -2.45 0.59 7.72
N ALA A 136 -1.35 0.87 8.45
CA ALA A 136 -0.58 -0.18 9.11
C ALA A 136 -1.39 -0.91 10.19
N ARG A 137 -2.23 -0.20 10.96
CA ARG A 137 -3.11 -0.82 11.97
C ARG A 137 -4.19 -1.71 11.35
N ILE A 138 -4.81 -1.27 10.26
CA ILE A 138 -5.90 -2.00 9.60
C ILE A 138 -5.34 -3.19 8.82
N VAL A 139 -4.34 -2.95 7.97
CA VAL A 139 -3.78 -3.99 7.09
C VAL A 139 -3.01 -5.03 7.90
N ASN A 140 -2.40 -4.63 9.02
CA ASN A 140 -1.52 -5.45 9.85
C ASN A 140 -0.47 -6.21 8.99
N PRO A 141 0.41 -5.46 8.31
CA PRO A 141 1.35 -6.00 7.32
C PRO A 141 2.60 -6.60 7.97
N THR A 142 3.42 -7.27 7.17
CA THR A 142 4.79 -7.67 7.55
C THR A 142 5.77 -6.52 7.27
N ILE A 143 5.54 -5.78 6.18
CA ILE A 143 6.30 -4.60 5.78
C ILE A 143 5.40 -3.62 5.01
N GLY A 144 5.68 -2.33 5.11
CA GLY A 144 4.93 -1.30 4.39
C GLY A 144 5.76 -0.05 4.12
N ALA A 145 5.36 0.71 3.11
CA ALA A 145 6.05 1.93 2.73
C ALA A 145 5.09 2.96 2.12
N LEU A 146 5.25 4.22 2.52
CA LEU A 146 4.76 5.38 1.81
C LEU A 146 5.93 5.97 1.01
N ARG A 147 5.88 5.83 -0.31
CA ARG A 147 6.97 6.19 -1.22
C ARG A 147 6.48 7.12 -2.33
N ARG A 148 7.35 8.00 -2.81
CA ARG A 148 7.02 8.87 -3.93
C ARG A 148 7.12 8.08 -5.24
N GLN A 149 6.24 8.35 -6.19
CA GLN A 149 6.31 7.72 -7.51
C GLN A 149 7.49 8.31 -8.30
N GLY A 150 8.32 7.44 -8.88
CA GLY A 150 9.43 7.83 -9.74
C GLY A 150 10.77 8.00 -9.02
N ASP A 151 10.80 7.91 -7.70
CA ASP A 151 12.06 7.86 -6.95
C ASP A 151 12.79 6.53 -7.23
N PRO A 152 14.13 6.56 -7.35
CA PRO A 152 14.90 5.40 -7.78
C PRO A 152 14.75 4.25 -6.77
N LEU A 153 14.40 3.07 -7.30
CA LEU A 153 14.62 1.79 -6.64
C LEU A 153 16.11 1.49 -6.80
N ASN A 154 16.90 1.52 -5.74
CA ASN A 154 18.29 1.12 -5.82
C ASN A 154 18.89 0.81 -4.44
N PRO A 155 19.53 -0.37 -4.28
CA PRO A 155 19.67 -1.48 -5.23
C PRO A 155 18.39 -2.34 -5.36
N ASP A 156 18.31 -3.20 -6.39
CA ASP A 156 17.29 -4.25 -6.56
C ASP A 156 17.92 -5.66 -6.41
N PRO A 157 17.41 -6.55 -5.52
CA PRO A 157 16.42 -6.22 -4.52
C PRO A 157 16.98 -5.23 -3.50
N GLU A 158 16.09 -4.37 -3.01
CA GLU A 158 16.39 -3.47 -1.90
C GLU A 158 16.83 -4.29 -0.69
N PRO A 159 17.68 -3.77 0.21
CA PRO A 159 18.24 -4.54 1.32
C PRO A 159 17.21 -5.17 2.25
N TYR A 160 15.96 -4.71 2.16
CA TYR A 160 14.80 -5.11 2.95
C TYR A 160 13.66 -5.69 2.07
N ASP A 161 13.96 -6.10 0.83
CA ASP A 161 13.07 -6.76 -0.14
C ASP A 161 11.71 -6.06 -0.33
N PHE A 162 11.74 -4.72 -0.32
CA PHE A 162 10.57 -3.85 -0.47
C PHE A 162 10.97 -2.47 -1.00
N GLY A 163 10.03 -1.70 -1.55
CA GLY A 163 10.38 -0.38 -2.08
C GLY A 163 10.75 0.64 -0.97
N PRO A 164 11.80 1.47 -1.16
CA PRO A 164 12.16 2.54 -0.23
C PRO A 164 10.99 3.50 -0.05
N GLY A 165 10.65 3.84 1.19
CA GLY A 165 9.62 4.81 1.51
C GLY A 165 10.12 5.88 2.46
N TRP A 166 9.55 7.08 2.34
CA TRP A 166 9.77 8.15 3.31
C TRP A 166 9.35 7.70 4.72
N LYS A 167 8.21 7.00 4.79
CA LYS A 167 7.71 6.35 5.99
C LYS A 167 7.57 4.87 5.72
N MET A 168 8.11 4.02 6.59
CA MET A 168 8.02 2.56 6.44
C MET A 168 7.56 1.89 7.71
N PHE A 169 6.74 0.86 7.57
CA PHE A 169 6.39 -0.03 8.66
C PHE A 169 7.30 -1.26 8.59
N PHE A 170 7.85 -1.65 9.73
CA PHE A 170 8.50 -2.94 9.91
C PHE A 170 7.77 -3.70 11.03
N HIS A 171 7.49 -4.99 10.81
CA HIS A 171 7.10 -5.87 11.90
C HIS A 171 8.28 -6.08 12.85
N ARG A 172 8.03 -6.26 14.16
CA ARG A 172 9.09 -6.43 15.16
C ARG A 172 10.01 -7.63 14.89
N ASP A 173 9.47 -8.66 14.24
CA ASP A 173 10.19 -9.88 13.88
C ASP A 173 10.96 -9.75 12.55
N SER A 174 10.97 -8.56 11.94
CA SER A 174 11.72 -8.34 10.71
C SER A 174 13.23 -8.54 10.95
N PRO A 175 13.95 -9.26 10.07
CA PRO A 175 15.41 -9.35 10.16
C PRO A 175 16.10 -7.99 9.97
N HIS A 176 15.36 -6.99 9.49
CA HIS A 176 15.82 -5.63 9.24
C HIS A 176 15.52 -4.66 10.38
N TRP A 177 14.84 -5.11 11.45
CA TRP A 177 14.34 -4.26 12.53
C TRP A 177 15.41 -3.32 13.11
N ALA A 178 16.56 -3.87 13.47
CA ALA A 178 17.63 -3.09 14.09
C ALA A 178 18.25 -2.07 13.11
N GLN A 179 18.53 -2.47 11.87
CA GLN A 179 19.09 -1.55 10.87
C GLN A 179 18.09 -0.45 10.49
N ALA A 180 16.81 -0.80 10.35
CA ALA A 180 15.74 0.16 10.04
C ALA A 180 15.68 1.25 11.11
N HIS A 181 15.68 0.86 12.39
CA HIS A 181 15.68 1.79 13.50
C HIS A 181 16.92 2.67 13.57
N ALA A 182 18.11 2.13 13.24
CA ALA A 182 19.35 2.88 13.30
C ALA A 182 19.41 4.06 12.32
N LEU A 183 18.71 3.96 11.18
CA LEU A 183 18.64 5.02 10.17
C LEU A 183 17.46 5.97 10.36
N ALA A 184 16.44 5.57 11.12
CA ALA A 184 15.21 6.32 11.25
C ALA A 184 15.43 7.62 12.03
N THR A 185 14.94 8.73 11.49
CA THR A 185 14.91 10.04 12.17
C THR A 185 13.78 10.16 13.19
N LYS A 186 12.71 9.37 13.01
CA LYS A 186 11.56 9.28 13.92
C LYS A 186 11.03 7.85 13.90
N ALA A 187 10.67 7.35 15.08
CA ALA A 187 10.07 6.04 15.24
C ALA A 187 8.78 6.14 16.08
N VAL A 188 7.70 5.57 15.56
CA VAL A 188 6.40 5.49 16.24
C VAL A 188 6.05 4.02 16.43
N PRO A 189 6.04 3.50 17.68
CA PRO A 189 5.66 2.13 17.93
C PRO A 189 4.17 1.90 17.65
N VAL A 190 3.86 0.74 17.08
CA VAL A 190 2.51 0.25 16.81
C VAL A 190 2.44 -1.22 17.22
N ALA A 191 1.24 -1.79 17.42
CA ALA A 191 1.06 -3.07 18.13
C ALA A 191 2.09 -4.18 17.77
N GLU A 192 2.27 -4.46 16.48
CA GLU A 192 3.13 -5.55 16.00
C GLU A 192 4.48 -5.05 15.42
N GLY A 193 4.82 -3.76 15.58
CA GLY A 193 6.00 -3.20 14.92
C GLY A 193 6.23 -1.71 15.17
N ALA A 194 6.82 -1.04 14.20
CA ALA A 194 7.06 0.41 14.26
C ALA A 194 6.93 1.03 12.87
N ILE A 195 6.45 2.28 12.86
CA ILE A 195 6.52 3.16 11.71
C ILE A 195 7.75 4.03 11.87
N LEU A 196 8.64 3.96 10.89
CA LEU A 196 9.92 4.61 10.85
C LEU A 196 9.90 5.66 9.75
N THR A 197 10.30 6.90 10.09
CA THR A 197 10.43 7.99 9.13
C THR A 197 11.90 8.25 8.86
N TYR A 198 12.25 8.37 7.58
CA TYR A 198 13.62 8.61 7.12
C TYR A 198 13.71 10.01 6.52
N GLY A 199 14.18 10.99 7.29
CA GLY A 199 14.32 12.36 6.82
C GLY A 199 12.98 12.98 6.38
N THR A 200 12.99 13.64 5.23
CA THR A 200 11.86 14.37 4.65
C THR A 200 11.38 13.74 3.35
N PRO A 201 10.21 14.16 2.79
CA PRO A 201 9.73 13.67 1.50
C PRO A 201 10.74 13.77 0.35
N ASP A 202 11.69 14.71 0.41
CA ASP A 202 12.69 14.94 -0.64
C ASP A 202 14.09 14.36 -0.30
N THR A 203 14.30 13.87 0.92
CA THR A 203 15.64 13.41 1.38
C THR A 203 15.68 11.95 1.82
N TYR A 204 14.53 11.28 1.95
CA TYR A 204 14.46 9.92 2.50
C TYR A 204 15.29 8.89 1.73
N THR A 205 15.40 9.01 0.41
CA THR A 205 16.22 8.11 -0.41
C THR A 205 17.70 8.23 -0.06
N GLN A 206 18.19 9.43 0.27
CA GLN A 206 19.58 9.65 0.70
C GLN A 206 19.87 9.03 2.06
N VAL A 207 18.87 9.02 2.96
CA VAL A 207 18.96 8.35 4.26
C VAL A 207 18.97 6.83 4.06
N LEU A 208 18.04 6.29 3.27
CA LEU A 208 17.94 4.86 3.00
C LEU A 208 19.15 4.32 2.21
N ASN A 209 19.82 5.14 1.39
CA ASN A 209 21.06 4.75 0.71
C ASN A 209 22.22 4.46 1.69
N GLN A 210 22.12 4.90 2.95
CA GLN A 210 23.10 4.58 4.00
C GLN A 210 22.84 3.23 4.66
N TRP A 211 21.82 2.48 4.20
CA TRP A 211 21.51 1.17 4.73
C TRP A 211 22.76 0.28 4.75
N PRO A 212 23.16 -0.26 5.92
CA PRO A 212 24.32 -1.11 6.01
C PRO A 212 24.16 -2.30 5.06
N ARG A 213 24.98 -2.33 4.00
CA ARG A 213 25.11 -3.51 3.17
C ARG A 213 25.92 -4.51 3.97
N ASN A 214 25.34 -5.65 4.28
CA ASN A 214 26.14 -6.77 4.76
C ASN A 214 27.12 -7.07 3.62
N ASN A 215 28.38 -6.68 3.76
CA ASN A 215 29.46 -7.18 2.94
C ASN A 215 29.58 -8.68 3.30
N ALA A 216 28.87 -9.51 2.56
CA ALA A 216 29.11 -10.95 2.49
C ALA A 216 30.03 -11.22 1.30
#